data_AF-A0A0B0D6J9-F1
#
_entry.id   AF-A0A0B0D6J9-F1
#
_cell.length_a   1.000
_cell.length_b   1.000
_cell.length_c   1.000
_cell.angle_alpha   90.00
_cell.angle_beta   90.00
_cell.angle_gamma   90.00
#
_symmetry.space_group_name_H-M   'P 1'
#
loop_
_entity.id
_entity.type
_entity.pdbx_description
1 polymer ?
#
loop_
_entity_poly.entity_id
_entity_poly.type
_entity_poly.pdbx_seq_one_letter_code
_entity_poly.pdbx_strand_id
1 'polypeptide(L)'
;MISTYHELQTAIQRASEDSFTLLMTMSLWSFLFGILMGWKALYNIIFEKRIKVNWIIILSVLLAITSFIPRVYWVKWLSLDLPFFIEMFQVPETQILLTAFSGLLFIRSLDGKRN
;
A
#
# COMPACT_ATOMS: atom_id res chain seq x y z
N MET A 1 -18.97 -11.82 36.12
CA MET A 1 -17.55 -11.69 35.70
C MET A 1 -17.28 -12.19 34.28
N ILE A 2 -18.00 -13.20 33.76
CA ILE A 2 -17.80 -13.69 32.38
C ILE A 2 -18.32 -12.70 31.33
N SER A 3 -19.39 -11.94 31.62
CA SER A 3 -19.93 -10.91 30.71
C SER A 3 -18.93 -9.78 30.42
N THR A 4 -18.23 -9.30 31.45
CA THR A 4 -17.23 -8.23 31.33
C THR A 4 -16.07 -8.63 30.42
N TYR A 5 -15.61 -9.88 30.49
CA TYR A 5 -14.52 -10.38 29.63
C TYR A 5 -14.96 -10.53 28.17
N HIS A 6 -16.17 -11.05 27.95
CA HIS A 6 -16.72 -11.23 26.60
C HIS A 6 -17.02 -9.89 25.92
N GLU A 7 -17.54 -8.91 26.67
CA GLU A 7 -17.76 -7.54 26.20
C GLU A 7 -16.43 -6.84 25.89
N LEU A 8 -15.40 -7.03 26.72
CA LEU A 8 -14.06 -6.51 26.46
C LEU A 8 -13.48 -7.08 25.17
N GLN A 9 -13.54 -8.39 24.97
CA GLN A 9 -13.05 -9.03 23.75
C GLN A 9 -13.79 -8.53 22.52
N THR A 10 -15.11 -8.40 22.60
CA THR A 10 -15.93 -7.91 21.48
C THR A 10 -15.60 -6.46 21.13
N ALA A 11 -15.36 -5.61 22.14
CA ALA A 11 -14.95 -4.22 21.92
C ALA A 11 -13.54 -4.11 21.30
N ILE A 12 -12.59 -4.93 21.76
CA ILE A 12 -11.23 -5.01 21.18
C ILE A 12 -11.29 -5.50 19.73
N GLN A 13 -12.11 -6.51 19.45
CA GLN A 13 -12.24 -7.10 18.13
C GLN A 13 -12.83 -6.11 17.14
N ARG A 14 -13.91 -5.40 17.52
CA ARG A 14 -14.49 -4.31 16.72
C ARG A 14 -13.50 -3.17 16.46
N ALA A 15 -12.80 -2.71 17.50
CA ALA A 15 -11.78 -1.68 17.35
C ALA A 15 -10.63 -2.12 16.40
N SER A 16 -10.27 -3.40 16.41
CA SER A 16 -9.24 -3.95 15.54
C SER A 16 -9.69 -4.09 14.07
N GLU A 17 -10.94 -4.49 13.83
CA GLU A 17 -11.54 -4.61 12.49
C GLU A 17 -11.75 -3.23 11.84
N ASP A 18 -12.23 -2.25 12.61
CA ASP A 18 -12.36 -0.86 12.14
C ASP A 18 -10.98 -0.27 11.79
N SER A 19 -9.96 -0.55 12.62
CA SER A 19 -8.59 -0.09 12.38
C SER A 19 -7.98 -0.72 11.12
N PHE A 20 -8.23 -2.01 10.87
CA PHE A 20 -7.78 -2.70 9.67
C PHE A 20 -8.40 -2.10 8.39
N THR A 21 -9.72 -1.90 8.42
CA THR A 21 -10.46 -1.33 7.30
C THR A 21 -9.97 0.09 6.99
N LEU A 22 -9.72 0.88 8.03
CA LEU A 22 -9.18 2.24 7.91
C LEU A 22 -7.78 2.21 7.26
N LEU A 23 -6.86 1.37 7.75
CA LEU A 23 -5.49 1.23 7.22
C LEU A 23 -5.47 0.82 5.74
N MET A 24 -6.33 -0.12 5.35
CA MET A 24 -6.50 -0.53 3.96
C MET A 24 -7.01 0.62 3.09
N THR A 25 -8.01 1.36 3.59
CA THR A 25 -8.58 2.50 2.88
C THR A 25 -7.53 3.61 2.68
N MET A 26 -6.75 3.94 3.72
CA MET A 26 -5.66 4.92 3.61
C MET A 26 -4.58 4.49 2.61
N SER A 27 -4.22 3.21 2.60
CA SER A 27 -3.25 2.67 1.64
C SER A 27 -3.77 2.79 0.20
N LEU A 28 -5.04 2.48 -0.02
CA LEU A 28 -5.69 2.65 -1.33
C LEU A 28 -5.69 4.12 -1.78
N TRP A 29 -6.02 5.05 -0.89
CA TRP A 29 -5.95 6.49 -1.19
C TRP A 29 -4.53 6.95 -1.52
N SER A 30 -3.52 6.48 -0.77
CA SER A 30 -2.11 6.80 -1.06
C SER A 30 -1.69 6.28 -2.45
N PHE A 31 -2.11 5.06 -2.79
CA PHE A 31 -1.81 4.46 -4.08
C PHE A 31 -2.42 5.26 -5.24
N LEU A 32 -3.70 5.62 -5.11
CA LEU A 32 -4.41 6.46 -6.07
C LEU A 32 -3.77 7.85 -6.19
N PHE A 33 -3.34 8.43 -5.06
CA PHE A 33 -2.62 9.69 -5.05
C PHE A 33 -1.30 9.58 -5.83
N GLY A 34 -0.56 8.48 -5.66
CA GLY A 34 0.61 8.16 -6.45
C GLY A 34 0.36 8.12 -7.96
N ILE A 35 -0.74 7.47 -8.37
CA ILE A 35 -1.18 7.42 -9.77
C ILE A 35 -1.49 8.84 -10.30
N LEU A 36 -2.24 9.63 -9.53
CA LEU A 36 -2.62 11.00 -9.89
C LEU A 36 -1.41 11.93 -10.02
N MET A 37 -0.40 11.75 -9.17
CA MET A 37 0.87 12.49 -9.24
C MET A 37 1.59 12.25 -10.58
N GLY A 38 1.41 11.07 -11.18
CA GLY A 38 1.82 10.76 -12.54
C GLY A 38 0.93 11.38 -13.62
N TRP A 39 0.44 12.61 -13.45
CA TRP A 39 -0.59 13.22 -14.30
C TRP A 39 -0.28 13.18 -15.81
N LYS A 40 0.98 13.37 -16.21
CA LYS A 40 1.38 13.27 -17.64
C LYS A 40 1.14 11.87 -18.21
N ALA A 41 1.54 10.85 -17.46
CA ALA A 41 1.32 9.45 -17.83
C ALA A 41 -0.17 9.11 -17.83
N LEU A 42 -0.88 9.56 -16.80
CA LEU A 42 -2.32 9.38 -16.68
C LEU A 42 -3.07 10.04 -17.85
N TYR A 43 -2.66 11.25 -18.25
CA TYR A 43 -3.23 11.97 -19.38
C TYR A 43 -3.02 11.19 -20.70
N ASN A 44 -1.82 10.71 -20.96
CA ASN A 44 -1.53 9.92 -22.17
C ASN A 44 -2.35 8.62 -22.22
N ILE A 45 -2.55 7.96 -21.08
CA ILE A 45 -3.31 6.72 -21.00
C ILE A 45 -4.81 6.98 -21.20
N ILE A 46 -5.38 7.99 -20.53
CA ILE A 46 -6.82 8.27 -20.56
C ILE A 46 -7.24 8.96 -21.85
N PHE A 47 -6.52 10.01 -22.26
CA PHE A 47 -6.92 10.86 -23.40
C PHE A 47 -6.33 10.37 -24.72
N GLU A 48 -5.08 9.91 -24.74
CA GLU A 48 -4.43 9.46 -25.98
C GLU A 48 -4.56 7.95 -26.23
N LYS A 49 -5.03 7.17 -25.24
CA LYS A 49 -5.15 5.69 -25.28
C LYS A 49 -3.85 4.97 -25.66
N ARG A 50 -2.70 5.62 -25.46
CA ARG A 50 -1.37 5.06 -25.77
C ARG A 50 -0.87 4.28 -24.57
N ILE A 51 -1.31 3.03 -24.43
CA ILE A 51 -0.85 2.13 -23.38
C ILE A 51 0.35 1.35 -23.89
N LYS A 52 1.49 1.48 -23.21
CA LYS A 52 2.71 0.71 -23.49
C LYS A 52 3.27 0.21 -22.17
N VAL A 53 3.22 -1.10 -21.98
CA VAL A 53 3.67 -1.76 -20.75
C VAL A 53 5.18 -1.96 -20.78
N ASN A 54 5.87 -1.51 -19.75
CA ASN A 54 7.30 -1.74 -19.53
C ASN A 54 7.52 -2.73 -18.36
N TRP A 55 8.69 -3.38 -18.31
CA TRP A 55 9.09 -4.34 -17.27
C TRP A 55 9.03 -3.77 -15.84
N ILE A 56 9.09 -2.44 -15.71
CA ILE A 56 8.89 -1.70 -14.45
C ILE A 56 7.54 -2.02 -13.80
N ILE A 57 6.55 -2.51 -14.57
CA ILE A 57 5.25 -2.90 -14.02
C ILE A 57 5.38 -4.00 -12.97
N ILE A 58 6.29 -4.96 -13.16
CA ILE A 58 6.50 -6.06 -12.21
C ILE A 58 7.01 -5.52 -10.88
N LEU A 59 7.97 -4.60 -10.92
CA LEU A 59 8.48 -3.94 -9.72
C LEU A 59 7.40 -3.12 -9.02
N SER A 60 6.57 -2.40 -9.78
CA SER A 60 5.48 -1.61 -9.22
C SER A 60 4.39 -2.47 -8.56
N VAL A 61 4.05 -3.61 -9.17
CA VAL A 61 3.06 -4.55 -8.63
C VAL A 61 3.60 -5.25 -7.39
N LEU A 62 4.87 -5.66 -7.39
CA LEU A 62 5.51 -6.22 -6.21
C LEU A 62 5.48 -5.21 -5.05
N LEU A 63 5.87 -3.95 -5.32
CA LEU A 63 5.81 -2.88 -4.32
C LEU A 63 4.39 -2.66 -3.81
N ALA A 64 3.39 -2.62 -4.70
CA ALA A 64 2.00 -2.43 -4.31
C ALA A 64 1.52 -3.57 -3.41
N ILE A 65 1.78 -4.83 -3.76
CA ILE A 65 1.41 -5.98 -2.93
C ILE A 65 2.06 -5.86 -1.55
N THR A 66 3.36 -5.54 -1.49
CA THR A 66 4.07 -5.40 -0.21
C THR A 66 3.59 -4.21 0.61
N SER A 67 3.18 -3.10 -0.01
CA SER A 67 2.77 -1.89 0.70
C SER A 67 1.35 -2.00 1.27
N PHE A 68 0.51 -2.82 0.65
CA PHE A 68 -0.85 -3.12 1.13
C PHE A 68 -0.88 -4.04 2.35
N ILE A 69 0.20 -4.74 2.67
CA ILE A 69 0.28 -5.55 3.88
C ILE A 69 0.34 -4.60 5.10
N PRO A 70 -0.65 -4.62 6.02
CA PRO A 70 -0.62 -3.73 7.17
C PRO A 70 0.56 -4.07 8.09
N ARG A 71 1.15 -3.04 8.70
CA ARG A 71 2.37 -3.12 9.53
C ARG A 71 2.31 -4.20 10.61
N VAL A 72 1.13 -4.38 11.20
CA VAL A 72 0.89 -5.36 12.26
C VAL A 72 1.14 -6.80 11.78
N TYR A 73 0.94 -7.07 10.49
CA TYR A 73 1.16 -8.38 9.89
C TYR A 73 2.59 -8.60 9.41
N TRP A 74 3.40 -7.55 9.23
CA TRP A 74 4.81 -7.69 8.83
C TRP A 74 5.64 -8.44 9.87
N VAL A 75 5.43 -8.15 11.16
CA VAL A 75 6.11 -8.87 12.26
C VAL A 75 5.74 -10.36 12.24
N LYS A 76 4.47 -10.68 11.97
CA LYS A 76 3.99 -12.06 11.87
C LYS A 76 4.50 -12.77 10.61
N TRP A 77 4.57 -12.05 9.48
CA TRP A 77 4.93 -12.59 8.18
C TRP A 77 6.44 -12.83 8.03
N LEU A 78 7.28 -11.91 8.54
CA LEU A 78 8.73 -12.05 8.40
C LEU A 78 9.31 -13.05 9.40
N SER A 79 8.74 -13.21 10.61
CA SER A 79 9.23 -14.12 11.68
C SER A 79 10.77 -14.14 11.84
N LEU A 80 11.42 -13.02 11.49
CA LEU A 80 12.86 -12.87 11.34
C LEU A 80 13.24 -11.68 12.22
N ASP A 81 14.10 -11.91 13.21
CA ASP A 81 14.71 -10.89 14.08
C ASP A 81 15.72 -10.02 13.30
N LEU A 82 15.31 -9.48 12.15
CA LEU A 82 16.11 -8.58 11.33
C LEU A 82 15.66 -7.14 11.61
N PRO A 83 16.42 -6.34 12.39
CA PRO A 83 15.98 -5.05 12.89
C PRO A 83 15.73 -4.01 11.77
N PHE A 84 16.49 -4.07 10.68
CA PHE A 84 16.48 -3.02 9.66
C PHE A 84 15.21 -2.95 8.81
N PHE A 85 14.68 -4.11 8.37
CA PHE A 85 13.47 -4.13 7.53
C PHE A 85 12.21 -3.85 8.34
N ILE A 86 12.19 -4.28 9.60
CA ILE A 86 11.03 -4.12 10.49
C ILE A 86 10.81 -2.64 10.80
N GLU A 87 11.87 -1.88 11.09
CA GLU A 87 11.76 -0.45 11.40
C GLU A 87 11.20 0.37 10.23
N MET A 88 11.68 0.12 9.00
CA MET A 88 11.24 0.89 7.83
C MET A 88 9.76 0.63 7.48
N PHE A 89 9.23 -0.56 7.76
CA PHE A 89 7.81 -0.90 7.54
C PHE A 89 6.92 -0.62 8.76
N GLN A 90 7.49 -0.35 9.94
CA GLN A 90 6.72 0.02 11.14
C GLN A 90 6.36 1.52 11.18
N VAL A 91 7.14 2.36 10.52
CA VAL A 91 6.87 3.81 10.43
C VAL A 91 5.67 4.06 9.48
N PRO A 92 4.61 4.75 9.93
CA PRO A 92 3.43 5.02 9.10
C PRO A 92 3.75 5.80 7.82
N GLU A 93 4.64 6.79 7.95
CA GLU A 93 4.97 7.75 6.90
C GLU A 93 5.69 7.07 5.73
N THR A 94 6.61 6.15 6.03
CA THR A 94 7.34 5.39 5.01
C THR A 94 6.41 4.46 4.24
N GLN A 95 5.46 3.80 4.91
CA GLN A 95 4.48 2.95 4.25
C GLN A 95 3.58 3.74 3.29
N ILE A 96 3.12 4.92 3.72
CA ILE A 96 2.33 5.82 2.87
C ILE A 96 3.15 6.22 1.64
N LEU A 97 4.40 6.66 1.82
CA LEU A 97 5.29 7.03 0.72
C LEU A 97 5.54 5.85 -0.22
N LEU A 98 5.88 4.67 0.29
CA LEU A 98 6.07 3.45 -0.50
C LEU A 98 4.83 3.11 -1.33
N THR A 99 3.65 3.28 -0.75
CA THR A 99 2.37 3.05 -1.44
C THR A 99 2.09 4.10 -2.51
N ALA A 100 2.42 5.37 -2.28
CA ALA A 100 2.32 6.40 -3.30
C ALA A 100 3.36 6.19 -4.43
N PHE A 101 4.59 5.81 -4.08
CA PHE A 101 5.63 5.47 -5.05
C PHE A 101 5.26 4.27 -5.90
N SER A 102 4.62 3.24 -5.33
CA SER A 102 4.15 2.09 -6.09
C SER A 102 3.08 2.49 -7.11
N GLY A 103 2.14 3.37 -6.74
CA GLY A 103 1.14 3.95 -7.65
C GLY A 103 1.75 4.80 -8.77
N LEU A 104 2.76 5.63 -8.43
CA LEU A 104 3.47 6.46 -9.40
C LEU A 104 4.29 5.61 -10.40
N LEU A 105 4.97 4.56 -9.91
CA LEU A 105 5.70 3.63 -10.77
C LEU A 105 4.75 2.83 -11.65
N PHE A 106 3.58 2.43 -11.12
CA PHE A 106 2.57 1.72 -11.87
C PHE A 106 2.09 2.54 -13.07
N ILE A 107 1.67 3.79 -12.86
CA ILE A 107 1.19 4.63 -13.97
C ILE A 107 2.29 4.94 -14.98
N ARG A 108 3.53 5.14 -14.53
CA ARG A 108 4.69 5.34 -15.42
C ARG A 108 5.06 4.10 -16.21
N SER A 109 4.88 2.91 -15.63
CA SER A 109 5.13 1.65 -16.35
C SER A 109 4.21 1.45 -17.55
N LEU A 110 3.06 2.15 -17.56
CA LEU A 110 2.04 2.12 -18.61
C LEU A 110 2.20 3.25 -19.66
N ASP A 111 2.95 4.31 -19.33
CA ASP A 111 3.19 5.46 -20.22
C ASP A 111 4.19 5.14 -21.35
N GLY A 112 4.96 4.06 -21.23
CA GLY A 112 5.90 3.59 -22.24
C GLY A 112 6.94 4.59 -22.74
N LYS A 113 7.04 5.77 -22.11
CA LYS A 113 8.07 6.76 -22.39
C LYS A 113 9.39 6.22 -21.84
N ARG A 114 10.05 5.44 -22.68
CA ARG A 114 11.47 5.11 -22.57
C ARG A 114 12.19 6.47 -22.58
N ASN A 115 12.77 6.86 -21.44
CA ASN A 115 13.78 7.93 -21.42
C ASN A 115 14.84 7.64 -22.48
#